data_AF-A0A0D7QB68-F1
#
_entry.id   AF-A0A0D7QB68-F1
#
_cell.length_a   1.000
_cell.length_b   1.000
_cell.length_c   1.000
_cell.angle_alpha   90.00
_cell.angle_beta   90.00
_cell.angle_gamma   90.00
#
_symmetry.space_group_name_H-M   'P 1'
#
loop_
_entity.id
_entity.type
_entity.pdbx_description
1 polymer ?
#
loop_
_entity_poly.entity_id
_entity_poly.type
_entity_poly.pdbx_seq_one_letter_code
_entity_poly.pdbx_strand_id
1 'polypeptide(L)' 'MSEPQYEIFEAGDGTFAVDVHGGDGNDATMTGLASRQDAVNWVGEQRRKLGIDERWPEITND' A
#
# COMPACT_ATOMS: atom_id res chain seq x y z
N MET A 1 -13.44 -5.53 -12.31
CA MET A 1 -12.81 -4.57 -11.39
C MET A 1 -11.33 -4.65 -11.63
N SER A 2 -10.67 -3.53 -11.95
CA SER A 2 -9.20 -3.50 -12.10
C SER A 2 -8.55 -3.54 -10.72
N GLU A 3 -7.43 -4.23 -10.59
CA GLU A 3 -6.66 -4.26 -9.33
C GLU A 3 -6.24 -2.82 -8.94
N PRO A 4 -6.43 -2.41 -7.67
CA PRO A 4 -5.94 -1.12 -7.21
C PRO A 4 -4.42 -1.07 -7.23
N GLN A 5 -3.87 0.06 -7.66
CA GLN A 5 -2.42 0.31 -7.62
C GLN A 5 -2.06 1.07 -6.34
N TYR A 6 -0.91 0.73 -5.75
CA TYR A 6 -0.42 1.33 -4.51
C TYR A 6 0.97 1.94 -4.76
N GLU A 7 1.14 3.21 -4.42
CA GLU A 7 2.41 3.92 -4.53
C GLU A 7 2.85 4.43 -3.16
N ILE A 8 4.07 4.08 -2.73
CA ILE A 8 4.63 4.50 -1.43
C ILE A 8 5.65 5.61 -1.66
N PHE A 9 5.50 6.73 -0.96
CA PHE A 9 6.41 7.88 -1.06
C PHE A 9 6.63 8.54 0.30
N GLU A 10 7.68 9.36 0.41
CA GLU A 10 7.93 10.19 1.61
C GLU A 10 7.11 11.47 1.54
N ALA A 11 6.35 11.77 2.59
CA ALA A 11 5.41 12.90 2.65
C ALA A 11 6.09 14.26 2.95
N GLY A 12 7.43 14.29 3.03
CA GLY A 12 8.23 15.49 3.26
C GLY A 12 8.32 15.97 4.71
N ASP A 13 7.50 15.40 5.62
CA ASP A 13 7.50 15.65 7.07
C ASP A 13 8.27 14.59 7.86
N GLY A 14 9.04 13.73 7.18
CA GLY A 14 9.71 12.58 7.76
C GLY A 14 8.81 11.36 7.95
N THR A 15 7.56 11.41 7.48
CA THR A 15 6.66 10.26 7.42
C THR A 15 6.52 9.72 6.00
N PHE A 16 5.90 8.54 5.90
CA PHE A 16 5.56 7.90 4.65
C PHE A 16 4.05 8.03 4.37
N ALA A 17 3.73 8.02 3.09
CA ALA A 17 2.37 8.01 2.57
C ALA A 17 2.20 6.91 1.53
N VAL A 18 0.95 6.52 1.32
CA VAL A 18 0.52 5.55 0.30
C VAL A 18 -0.61 6.15 -0.51
N ASP A 19 -0.39 6.35 -1.81
CA ASP A 19 -1.46 6.62 -2.76
C ASP A 19 -2.06 5.31 -3.26
N VAL A 20 -3.38 5.26 -3.29
CA VAL A 20 -4.18 4.13 -3.76
C VAL A 20 -5.00 4.59 -4.94
N HIS A 21 -4.75 4.01 -6.10
CA HIS A 21 -5.53 4.26 -7.32
C HIS A 21 -6.49 3.10 -7.55
N GLY A 22 -7.76 3.31 -7.21
CA GLY A 22 -8.80 2.32 -7.41
C GLY A 22 -9.19 2.19 -8.88
N GLY A 23 -9.36 0.97 -9.36
CA GLY A 23 -9.80 0.67 -10.73
C GLY A 23 -11.16 1.28 -11.12
N ASP A 24 -11.97 1.65 -10.13
CA ASP A 24 -13.28 2.26 -10.30
C ASP A 24 -13.24 3.81 -10.28
N GLY A 25 -12.04 4.41 -10.31
CA GLY A 25 -11.85 5.87 -10.29
C GLY A 25 -11.90 6.50 -8.90
N ASN A 26 -11.84 5.68 -7.84
CA ASN A 26 -11.69 6.15 -6.47
C ASN A 26 -10.22 6.12 -6.07
N ASP A 27 -9.62 7.29 -5.97
CA ASP A 27 -8.27 7.47 -5.44
C ASP A 27 -8.34 7.80 -3.94
N ALA A 28 -7.40 7.25 -3.16
CA ALA A 28 -7.29 7.53 -1.73
C ALA A 28 -5.82 7.63 -1.32
N THR A 29 -5.51 8.55 -0.41
CA THR A 29 -4.15 8.72 0.13
C THR A 29 -4.15 8.44 1.62
N MET A 30 -3.26 7.57 2.07
CA MET A 30 -2.93 7.39 3.49
C MET A 30 -1.63 8.12 3.80
N THR A 31 -1.59 8.88 4.89
CA THR A 31 -0.39 9.61 5.34
C THR A 31 -0.07 9.32 6.81
N GLY A 32 1.13 9.70 7.26
CA GLY A 32 1.52 9.62 8.66
C GLY A 32 2.07 8.25 9.09
N LEU A 33 2.59 7.47 8.14
CA LEU A 33 3.22 6.19 8.43
C LEU A 33 4.66 6.43 8.91
N ALA A 34 5.02 5.86 10.05
CA ALA A 34 6.29 6.15 10.71
C ALA A 34 7.51 5.62 9.92
N SER A 35 7.32 4.62 9.07
CA SER A 35 8.37 4.04 8.24
C SER A 35 7.84 3.49 6.92
N ARG A 36 8.75 3.30 5.96
CA ARG A 36 8.44 2.60 4.71
C ARG A 36 7.90 1.19 4.95
N GLN A 37 8.38 0.51 5.99
CA GLN A 37 7.93 -0.83 6.34
C GLN A 37 6.46 -0.82 6.79
N ASP A 38 6.04 0.19 7.58
CA ASP A 38 4.64 0.34 7.99
C ASP A 38 3.73 0.58 6.78
N ALA A 39 4.19 1.36 5.80
CA ALA A 39 3.49 1.57 4.55
C ALA A 39 3.33 0.27 3.74
N VAL A 40 4.39 -0.52 3.62
CA VAL A 40 4.35 -1.84 2.95
C VAL A 40 3.40 -2.80 3.67
N ASN A 41 3.45 -2.85 5.00
CA ASN A 41 2.56 -3.69 5.80
C ASN A 41 1.09 -3.31 5.60
N TRP A 42 0.81 -2.00 5.60
CA TRP A 42 -0.55 -1.50 5.36
C TRP A 42 -1.06 -1.87 3.96
N VAL A 43 -0.24 -1.71 2.91
CA VAL A 43 -0.59 -2.13 1.54
C VAL A 43 -0.92 -3.61 1.49
N GLY A 44 -0.09 -4.46 2.12
CA GLY A 44 -0.35 -5.90 2.21
C GLY A 44 -1.69 -6.21 2.89
N GLU A 45 -2.02 -5.53 3.98
CA GLU A 45 -3.32 -5.67 4.64
C GLU A 45 -4.49 -5.25 3.75
N GLN A 46 -4.37 -4.16 2.97
CA GLN A 46 -5.43 -3.72 2.05
C GLN A 46 -5.65 -4.74 0.92
N ARG A 47 -4.56 -5.22 0.31
CA ARG A 47 -4.64 -6.27 -0.73
C ARG A 47 -5.27 -7.55 -0.20
N ARG A 48 -4.93 -7.95 1.04
CA ARG A 48 -5.53 -9.11 1.71
C ARG A 48 -7.03 -8.94 1.94
N LYS A 49 -7.47 -7.75 2.40
CA LYS A 49 -8.91 -7.44 2.59
C LYS A 49 -9.70 -7.51 1.29
N LEU A 50 -9.06 -7.13 0.18
CA LEU A 50 -9.65 -7.18 -1.16
C LEU A 50 -9.57 -8.57 -1.82
N GLY A 51 -8.96 -9.57 -1.16
CA GLY A 51 -8.78 -10.91 -1.72
C GLY A 51 -7.81 -10.96 -2.90
N ILE A 52 -6.98 -9.93 -3.08
CA ILE A 52 -5.96 -9.84 -4.13
C ILE A 52 -4.76 -10.75 -3.81
N ASP A 53 -4.54 -11.01 -2.52
CA ASP A 53 -3.31 -11.57 -1.97
C ASP A 53 -3.41 -13.05 -1.56
N GLU A 54 -4.22 -13.87 -2.26
CA GLU A 54 -4.19 -15.33 -2.04
C GLU A 54 -2.83 -15.98 -2.42
N ARG A 55 -1.92 -15.22 -3.05
CA ARG A 55 -0.62 -15.71 -3.53
C ARG A 55 0.39 -14.56 -3.79
N TRP A 56 0.97 -13.94 -2.77
CA TRP A 56 2.28 -13.28 -2.92
C TRP A 56 3.33 -13.92 -1.98
N PRO A 57 4.59 -14.05 -2.44
CA PRO A 57 5.66 -14.70 -1.70
C PRO A 57 6.08 -13.83 -0.52
N GLU A 58 6.34 -14.50 0.60
CA GLU A 58 7.04 -13.94 1.75
C GLU A 58 8.23 -13.11 1.28
N ILE A 59 8.30 -11.85 1.72
CA ILE A 59 9.48 -11.01 1.52
C ILE A 59 10.62 -11.68 2.28
N THR A 60 11.42 -12.50 1.60
CA THR A 60 12.71 -12.96 2.11
C THR A 60 13.66 -11.77 2.01
N ASN A 61 13.98 -11.18 3.16
CA ASN A 61 15.13 -10.30 3.30
C ASN A 61 16.37 -11.18 3.21
N ASP A 62 17.08 -11.13 2.07
CA ASP A 62 18.44 -11.67 1.90
C ASP A 62 19.45 -10.51 1.94
#